data_AF-A0A5N5WTP7-F1
#
_entry.id   AF-A0A5N5WTP7-F1
#
_cell.length_a   1.000
_cell.length_b   1.000
_cell.length_c   1.000
_cell.angle_alpha   90.00
_cell.angle_beta   90.00
_cell.angle_gamma   90.00
#
_symmetry.space_group_name_H-M   'P 1'
#
loop_
_entity.id
_entity.type
_entity.pdbx_description
1 polymer ?
#
loop_
_entity_poly.entity_id
_entity_poly.type
_entity_poly.pdbx_seq_one_letter_code
_entity_poly.pdbx_strand_id
1 'polypeptide(L)'
;MQSGIVEFSIGKDRKRFQIHAALAGFFPKEILQPPINHEIDEVVFGRCCEFVYSGNYSVPSPISNPSGSDGGSDGGSDGGSDGDQSSNSKAVPQRSVGRWNPGNLTKNLFHPTNLPGLYALILERLDQKILYEDIGALNTDPMVNYAGVFLNHAEVYRLGYRTDWVSLCALSLYRLIRSLASFTLFEERTGDIVRLLRFIFEESEYMENMQDILRDYAVWNLEILMQDAEFDQLLDRVPSLEKAIFRSMWK
;
A
#
# COMPACT_ATOMS: atom_id res chain seq x y z
N MET A 1 -7.94 -24.00 34.85
CA MET A 1 -9.11 -23.47 34.10
C MET A 1 -9.20 -24.24 32.80
N GLN A 2 -10.32 -24.93 32.53
CA GLN A 2 -10.54 -25.52 31.20
C GLN A 2 -10.73 -24.38 30.21
N SER A 3 -9.78 -24.22 29.29
CA SER A 3 -9.91 -23.26 28.20
C SER A 3 -10.98 -23.80 27.25
N GLY A 4 -12.20 -23.29 27.36
CA GLY A 4 -13.27 -23.62 26.41
C GLY A 4 -12.88 -23.18 24.99
N ILE A 5 -13.44 -23.83 23.98
CA ILE A 5 -13.29 -23.43 22.58
C ILE A 5 -14.65 -22.91 22.09
N VAL A 6 -14.64 -21.80 21.36
CA VAL A 6 -15.78 -21.26 20.63
C VAL A 6 -15.50 -21.42 19.15
N GLU A 7 -16.52 -21.81 18.39
CA GLU A 7 -16.43 -21.99 16.94
C GLU A 7 -17.18 -20.87 16.20
N PHE A 8 -16.55 -20.33 15.17
CA PHE A 8 -17.11 -19.33 14.27
C PHE A 8 -17.09 -19.86 12.84
N SER A 9 -18.09 -19.49 12.03
CA SER A 9 -18.10 -19.74 10.59
C SER A 9 -17.90 -18.42 9.85
N ILE A 10 -16.83 -18.32 9.07
CA ILE A 10 -16.41 -17.09 8.41
C ILE A 10 -16.25 -17.30 6.90
N GLY A 11 -16.55 -16.24 6.15
CA GLY A 11 -16.37 -16.14 4.71
C GLY A 11 -17.45 -16.87 3.91
N LYS A 12 -17.34 -16.74 2.60
CA LYS A 12 -18.32 -17.31 1.65
C LYS A 12 -18.36 -18.83 1.72
N ASP A 13 -17.22 -19.44 1.99
CA ASP A 13 -17.09 -20.90 2.14
C ASP A 13 -17.47 -21.38 3.54
N ARG A 14 -17.87 -20.47 4.44
CA ARG A 14 -18.24 -20.74 5.83
C ARG A 14 -17.19 -21.56 6.56
N LYS A 15 -15.91 -21.24 6.33
CA LYS A 15 -14.79 -21.92 6.97
C LYS A 15 -14.89 -21.80 8.48
N ARG A 16 -14.66 -22.91 9.17
CA ARG A 16 -14.75 -22.97 10.64
C ARG A 16 -13.44 -22.53 11.28
N PHE A 17 -13.54 -21.60 12.22
CA PHE A 17 -12.45 -21.13 13.05
C PHE A 17 -12.74 -21.49 14.51
N GLN A 18 -11.72 -22.01 15.19
CA GLN A 18 -11.81 -22.40 16.60
C GLN A 18 -10.90 -21.50 17.42
N ILE A 19 -11.48 -20.80 18.40
CA ILE A 19 -10.81 -19.78 19.20
C ILE A 19 -11.04 -20.10 20.68
N HIS A 20 -10.04 -19.84 21.52
CA HIS A 20 -10.21 -19.98 22.97
C HIS A 20 -11.29 -19.02 23.48
N ALA A 21 -12.22 -19.53 24.29
CA ALA A 21 -13.34 -18.76 24.84
C ALA A 21 -12.90 -17.50 25.60
N ALA A 22 -11.74 -17.55 26.25
CA ALA A 22 -11.14 -16.40 26.92
C ALA A 22 -10.78 -15.26 25.97
N LEU A 23 -10.54 -15.57 24.69
CA LEU A 23 -10.16 -14.63 23.65
C LEU A 23 -11.34 -14.17 22.76
N ALA A 24 -12.45 -14.90 22.77
CA ALA A 24 -13.62 -14.58 21.95
C ALA A 24 -14.19 -13.17 22.23
N GLY A 25 -14.09 -12.69 23.48
CA GLY A 25 -14.56 -11.36 23.87
C GLY A 25 -13.70 -10.19 23.39
N PHE A 26 -12.53 -10.45 22.80
CA PHE A 26 -11.66 -9.40 22.23
C PHE A 26 -12.01 -9.04 20.79
N PHE A 27 -12.86 -9.84 20.13
CA PHE A 27 -13.40 -9.52 18.82
C PHE A 27 -14.56 -8.52 18.99
N PRO A 28 -14.66 -7.50 18.12
CA PRO A 28 -15.90 -6.74 17.96
C PRO A 28 -17.07 -7.69 17.70
N LYS A 29 -18.28 -7.37 18.13
CA LYS A 29 -19.43 -8.28 17.92
C LYS A 29 -19.82 -8.36 16.45
N GLU A 30 -19.61 -7.26 15.74
CA GLU A 30 -19.96 -7.01 14.35
C GLU A 30 -19.22 -7.96 13.41
N ILE A 31 -17.93 -8.26 13.68
CA ILE A 31 -17.11 -9.15 12.85
C ILE A 31 -17.64 -10.59 12.82
N LEU A 32 -18.38 -10.99 13.86
CA LEU A 32 -18.91 -12.34 14.05
C LEU A 32 -20.37 -12.47 13.57
N GLN A 33 -20.99 -11.38 13.13
CA GLN A 33 -22.39 -11.32 12.75
C GLN A 33 -22.57 -11.08 11.23
N PRO A 34 -23.66 -11.58 10.64
CA PRO A 34 -24.02 -11.22 9.27
C PRO A 34 -24.33 -9.72 9.13
N PRO A 35 -24.03 -9.11 7.95
CA PRO A 35 -23.46 -9.76 6.77
C PRO A 35 -21.94 -9.90 6.81
N ILE A 36 -21.26 -9.19 7.72
CA ILE A 36 -19.81 -9.06 7.77
C ILE A 36 -19.11 -10.43 7.83
N ASN A 37 -19.57 -11.32 8.71
CA ASN A 37 -18.98 -12.65 8.85
C ASN A 37 -19.04 -13.52 7.58
N HIS A 38 -19.94 -13.24 6.63
CA HIS A 38 -20.04 -13.95 5.35
C HIS A 38 -19.21 -13.30 4.24
N GLU A 39 -18.87 -12.03 4.38
CA GLU A 39 -18.14 -11.25 3.37
C GLU A 39 -16.63 -11.22 3.58
N ILE A 40 -16.18 -11.43 4.83
CA ILE A 40 -14.76 -11.42 5.17
C ILE A 40 -14.02 -12.55 4.47
N ASP A 41 -12.89 -12.22 3.84
CA ASP A 41 -11.92 -13.21 3.38
C ASP A 41 -11.33 -14.01 4.55
N GLU A 42 -11.30 -15.33 4.42
CA GLU A 42 -10.90 -16.21 5.52
C GLU A 42 -9.44 -16.00 5.96
N VAL A 43 -8.54 -15.56 5.07
CA VAL A 43 -7.15 -15.24 5.40
C VAL A 43 -7.11 -13.98 6.26
N VAL A 44 -7.89 -12.95 5.90
CA VAL A 44 -8.00 -11.71 6.68
C VAL A 44 -8.54 -11.97 8.09
N PHE A 45 -9.54 -12.83 8.22
CA PHE A 45 -10.03 -13.25 9.55
C PHE A 45 -8.96 -14.02 10.35
N GLY A 46 -8.17 -14.87 9.68
CA GLY A 46 -7.01 -15.51 10.28
C GLY A 46 -6.03 -14.51 10.90
N ARG A 47 -5.78 -13.37 10.23
CA ARG A 47 -4.93 -12.29 10.77
C ARG A 47 -5.55 -11.61 11.98
N CYS A 48 -6.87 -11.44 12.01
CA CYS A 48 -7.56 -10.93 13.19
C CYS A 48 -7.41 -11.89 14.38
N CYS A 49 -7.43 -13.20 14.12
CA CYS A 49 -7.13 -14.19 15.16
C CYS A 49 -5.71 -14.03 15.68
N GLU A 50 -4.71 -13.98 14.80
CA GLU A 50 -3.31 -13.76 15.20
C GLU A 50 -3.17 -12.50 16.07
N PHE A 51 -3.85 -11.41 15.68
CA PHE A 51 -3.85 -10.15 16.42
C PHE A 51 -4.41 -10.30 17.83
N VAL A 52 -5.54 -10.97 18.00
CA VAL A 52 -6.11 -11.22 19.33
C VAL A 52 -5.19 -12.08 20.20
N TYR A 53 -4.48 -13.04 19.61
CA TYR A 53 -3.60 -13.93 20.37
C TYR A 53 -2.26 -13.31 20.75
N SER A 54 -1.71 -12.45 19.90
CA SER A 54 -0.32 -11.98 20.02
C SER A 54 -0.16 -10.46 20.10
N GLY A 55 -1.24 -9.70 19.89
CA GLY A 55 -1.18 -8.27 19.62
C GLY A 55 -0.64 -7.93 18.24
N ASN A 56 -0.43 -8.93 17.38
CA ASN A 56 0.21 -8.78 16.08
C ASN A 56 -0.35 -9.75 15.02
N TYR A 57 -0.09 -9.50 13.74
CA TYR A 57 -0.47 -10.44 12.67
C TYR A 57 0.65 -10.62 11.65
N SER A 58 0.63 -11.70 10.88
CA SER A 58 1.59 -11.95 9.82
C SER A 58 1.03 -11.49 8.47
N VAL A 59 1.92 -11.14 7.56
CA VAL A 59 1.61 -10.78 6.17
C VAL A 59 2.23 -11.82 5.23
N PRO A 60 1.72 -12.00 4.01
CA PRO A 60 2.42 -12.80 3.02
C PRO A 60 3.85 -12.29 2.81
N SER A 61 4.79 -13.18 2.52
CA SER A 61 6.13 -12.75 2.11
C SER A 61 6.07 -12.07 0.73
N PRO A 62 6.90 -11.04 0.49
CA PRO A 62 7.08 -10.51 -0.85
C PRO A 62 7.49 -11.62 -1.82
N ILE A 63 7.03 -11.54 -3.07
CA ILE A 63 7.28 -12.58 -4.08
C ILE A 63 8.38 -12.10 -5.02
N SER A 64 9.47 -12.86 -5.17
CA SER A 64 10.46 -12.61 -6.21
C SER A 64 9.88 -13.04 -7.56
N ASN A 65 9.66 -12.10 -8.46
CA ASN A 65 9.20 -12.39 -9.83
C ASN A 65 10.40 -12.23 -10.79
N PRO A 66 10.99 -13.32 -11.30
CA PRO A 66 11.96 -13.22 -12.38
C PRO A 66 11.23 -13.04 -13.70
N SER A 67 10.98 -11.81 -14.15
CA SER A 67 10.59 -11.60 -15.55
C SER A 67 10.88 -10.19 -16.06
N GLY A 68 12.08 -10.04 -16.64
CA GLY A 68 12.25 -9.38 -17.93
C GLY A 68 12.68 -10.46 -18.93
N SER A 69 11.73 -11.23 -19.47
CA SER A 69 12.00 -12.25 -20.50
C SER A 69 11.18 -11.93 -21.74
N ASP A 70 11.55 -10.86 -22.44
CA ASP A 70 11.23 -10.74 -23.86
C ASP A 70 12.44 -11.25 -24.66
N GLY A 71 12.43 -12.56 -24.87
CA GLY A 71 13.20 -13.20 -25.92
C GLY A 71 12.55 -12.87 -27.26
N GLY A 72 13.10 -11.88 -27.96
CA GLY A 72 12.85 -11.60 -29.36
C GLY A 72 14.18 -11.37 -30.08
N SER A 73 14.79 -12.46 -30.52
CA SER A 73 15.88 -12.41 -31.50
C SER A 73 15.29 -12.25 -32.89
N ASP A 74 15.63 -11.16 -33.57
CA ASP A 74 15.72 -11.01 -35.03
C ASP A 74 16.68 -9.82 -35.22
N GLY A 75 17.83 -9.89 -35.89
CA GLY A 75 18.11 -10.57 -37.14
C GLY A 75 18.05 -9.55 -38.27
N GLY A 76 19.10 -8.73 -38.45
CA GLY A 76 19.19 -7.83 -39.60
C GLY A 76 20.35 -6.82 -39.55
N SER A 77 21.46 -7.15 -40.21
CA SER A 77 22.48 -6.20 -40.65
C SER A 77 22.11 -5.64 -42.03
N ASP A 78 22.26 -4.33 -42.25
CA ASP A 78 22.81 -3.83 -43.52
C ASP A 78 23.33 -2.39 -43.37
N GLY A 79 24.45 -2.10 -44.03
CA GLY A 79 25.19 -0.84 -43.92
C GLY A 79 24.88 0.19 -45.00
N GLY A 80 25.43 1.40 -44.85
CA GLY A 80 25.58 2.36 -45.96
C GLY A 80 25.57 3.87 -45.60
N SER A 81 26.77 4.43 -45.57
CA SER A 81 27.29 5.83 -45.59
C SER A 81 26.44 7.08 -45.94
N ASP A 82 26.84 8.15 -45.21
CA ASP A 82 27.20 9.54 -45.58
C ASP A 82 26.21 10.56 -46.15
N GLY A 83 26.17 11.73 -45.47
CA GLY A 83 25.63 12.99 -45.99
C GLY A 83 25.68 14.11 -44.95
N ASP A 84 26.66 15.00 -45.08
CA ASP A 84 26.97 16.16 -44.22
C ASP A 84 26.05 17.39 -44.46
N GLN A 85 26.08 18.31 -43.49
CA GLN A 85 25.77 19.76 -43.51
C GLN A 85 24.43 20.29 -42.96
N SER A 86 24.56 20.81 -41.73
CA SER A 86 24.43 22.24 -41.35
C SER A 86 23.17 23.02 -41.76
N SER A 87 22.40 23.48 -40.75
CA SER A 87 22.35 24.91 -40.36
C SER A 87 21.22 25.24 -39.36
N ASN A 88 21.57 26.08 -38.37
CA ASN A 88 20.71 27.02 -37.63
C ASN A 88 19.83 26.50 -36.47
N SER A 89 20.48 26.19 -35.35
CA SER A 89 19.86 26.19 -34.02
C SER A 89 19.68 27.63 -33.50
N LYS A 90 18.49 28.21 -33.69
CA LYS A 90 18.00 29.23 -32.75
C LYS A 90 17.68 28.52 -31.44
N ALA A 91 18.58 28.64 -30.47
CA ALA A 91 18.33 28.21 -29.10
C ALA A 91 17.14 29.00 -28.55
N VAL A 92 15.96 28.39 -28.64
CA VAL A 92 14.83 28.72 -27.77
C VAL A 92 15.36 28.53 -26.33
N PRO A 93 15.11 29.45 -25.39
CA PRO A 93 15.39 29.16 -23.99
C PRO A 93 14.49 27.99 -23.62
N GLN A 94 15.03 26.77 -23.63
CA GLN A 94 14.44 25.63 -22.97
C GLN A 94 14.37 26.03 -21.51
N ARG A 95 13.21 26.58 -21.11
CA ARG A 95 12.82 26.62 -19.72
C ARG A 95 12.90 25.16 -19.29
N SER A 96 13.93 24.83 -18.51
CA SER A 96 14.01 23.55 -17.83
C SER A 96 12.73 23.46 -17.01
N VAL A 97 11.77 22.67 -17.48
CA VAL A 97 10.62 22.27 -16.67
C VAL A 97 11.26 21.67 -15.42
N GLY A 98 11.02 22.30 -14.27
CA GLY A 98 11.66 21.89 -13.02
C GLY A 98 11.36 20.42 -12.79
N ARG A 99 12.41 19.60 -12.64
CA ARG A 99 12.27 18.19 -12.28
C ARG A 99 11.49 18.09 -10.97
N TRP A 100 10.59 17.12 -10.86
CA TRP A 100 9.84 16.89 -9.63
C TRP A 100 10.80 16.66 -8.47
N ASN A 101 10.63 17.41 -7.38
CA ASN A 101 11.43 17.23 -6.17
C ASN A 101 10.49 17.13 -4.96
N PRO A 102 10.22 15.92 -4.46
CA PRO A 102 9.31 15.73 -3.33
C PRO A 102 9.83 16.34 -2.02
N GLY A 103 11.13 16.65 -1.92
CA GLY A 103 11.71 17.36 -0.77
C GLY A 103 11.16 18.78 -0.57
N ASN A 104 10.52 19.37 -1.58
CA ASN A 104 9.82 20.65 -1.43
C ASN A 104 8.48 20.51 -0.68
N LEU A 105 7.94 19.30 -0.58
CA LEU A 105 6.66 19.01 0.07
C LEU A 105 6.81 18.86 1.57
N THR A 106 7.21 19.94 2.25
CA THR A 106 7.50 19.94 3.69
C THR A 106 6.32 19.56 4.59
N LYS A 107 5.10 19.53 4.08
CA LYS A 107 3.88 19.09 4.78
C LYS A 107 3.46 17.65 4.48
N ASN A 108 4.09 17.00 3.50
CA ASN A 108 3.75 15.64 3.12
C ASN A 108 4.14 14.66 4.25
N LEU A 109 3.28 13.68 4.52
CA LEU A 109 3.49 12.72 5.61
C LEU A 109 4.75 11.85 5.45
N PHE A 110 5.15 11.56 4.21
CA PHE A 110 6.37 10.79 3.89
C PHE A 110 7.64 11.66 3.86
N HIS A 111 7.52 12.97 4.09
CA HIS A 111 8.68 13.82 4.25
C HIS A 111 9.49 13.37 5.48
N PRO A 112 10.84 13.27 5.40
CA PRO A 112 11.67 12.75 6.50
C PRO A 112 11.50 13.46 7.85
N THR A 113 11.12 14.74 7.84
CA THR A 113 10.87 15.51 9.07
C THR A 113 9.53 15.20 9.73
N ASN A 114 8.55 14.68 8.98
CA ASN A 114 7.17 14.50 9.44
C ASN A 114 6.89 13.03 9.83
N LEU A 115 7.51 12.10 9.11
CA LEU A 115 7.29 10.67 9.27
C LEU A 115 7.52 10.17 10.73
N PRO A 116 8.56 10.60 11.46
CA PRO A 116 8.73 10.20 12.87
C PRO A 116 7.57 10.65 13.77
N GLY A 117 7.05 11.86 13.55
CA GLY A 117 5.91 12.39 14.30
C GLY A 117 4.63 11.62 14.03
N LEU A 118 4.39 11.23 12.77
CA LEU A 118 3.27 10.37 12.40
C LEU A 118 3.34 9.01 13.11
N TYR A 119 4.52 8.37 13.15
CA TYR A 119 4.69 7.13 13.90
C TYR A 119 4.38 7.29 15.38
N ALA A 120 4.87 8.36 16.01
CA ALA A 120 4.59 8.64 17.42
C ALA A 120 3.08 8.76 17.69
N LEU A 121 2.34 9.49 16.84
CA LEU A 121 0.89 9.66 16.96
C LEU A 121 0.11 8.35 16.83
N ILE A 122 0.52 7.46 15.92
CA ILE A 122 -0.16 6.17 15.74
C ILE A 122 0.21 5.22 16.88
N LEU A 123 1.46 5.24 17.34
CA LEU A 123 1.92 4.43 18.47
C LEU A 123 1.26 4.85 19.79
N GLU A 124 1.00 6.13 20.02
CA GLU A 124 0.24 6.60 21.19
C GLU A 124 -1.18 6.02 21.23
N ARG A 125 -1.79 5.79 20.06
CA ARG A 125 -3.12 5.15 19.95
C ARG A 125 -3.08 3.63 20.12
N LEU A 126 -1.92 3.02 19.91
CA LEU A 126 -1.69 1.60 20.14
C LEU A 126 -1.31 1.45 21.61
N ASP A 127 -2.30 1.25 22.48
CA ASP A 127 -2.14 1.08 23.95
C ASP A 127 -1.44 -0.25 24.33
N GLN A 128 -0.45 -0.69 23.54
CA GLN A 128 0.37 -1.86 23.78
C GLN A 128 1.79 -1.68 23.27
N LYS A 129 2.68 -2.29 24.05
CA LYS A 129 4.09 -2.56 23.82
C LYS A 129 4.25 -3.38 22.53
N ILE A 130 4.13 -2.75 21.36
CA ILE A 130 4.66 -3.30 20.12
C ILE A 130 6.14 -3.52 20.40
N LEU A 131 6.53 -4.78 20.59
CA LEU A 131 7.94 -5.14 20.51
C LEU A 131 8.38 -4.56 19.17
N TYR A 132 9.28 -3.58 19.22
CA TYR A 132 9.84 -2.92 18.05
C TYR A 132 10.36 -4.04 17.13
N GLU A 133 9.49 -4.53 16.24
CA GLU A 133 9.92 -5.39 15.18
C GLU A 133 10.79 -4.51 14.31
N ASP A 134 12.00 -5.02 14.15
CA ASP A 134 13.14 -4.52 13.43
C ASP A 134 12.71 -3.68 12.22
N ILE A 135 13.48 -2.65 11.91
CA ILE A 135 13.29 -1.86 10.70
C ILE A 135 13.28 -2.87 9.55
N GLY A 136 12.09 -3.22 9.06
CA GLY A 136 11.93 -4.21 8.02
C GLY A 136 12.90 -3.87 6.90
N ALA A 137 13.71 -4.85 6.51
CA ALA A 137 14.77 -4.65 5.54
C ALA A 137 14.24 -3.82 4.37
N LEU A 138 14.97 -2.74 4.03
CA LEU A 138 14.61 -1.87 2.92
C LEU A 138 14.36 -2.72 1.69
N ASN A 139 13.25 -2.48 0.99
CA ASN A 139 13.14 -3.05 -0.35
C ASN A 139 14.09 -2.28 -1.26
N THR A 140 15.17 -2.95 -1.66
CA THR A 140 16.14 -2.42 -2.62
C THR A 140 16.20 -3.28 -3.89
N ASP A 141 15.33 -4.29 -4.02
CA ASP A 141 15.35 -5.22 -5.15
C ASP A 141 14.13 -4.96 -6.06
N PRO A 142 14.33 -4.48 -7.30
CA PRO A 142 13.25 -4.24 -8.26
C PRO A 142 12.52 -5.52 -8.70
N MET A 143 13.04 -6.70 -8.41
CA MET A 143 12.41 -7.98 -8.75
C MET A 143 11.39 -8.44 -7.71
N VAL A 144 11.33 -7.77 -6.55
CA VAL A 144 10.48 -8.20 -5.43
C VAL A 144 9.14 -7.49 -5.45
N ASN A 145 8.07 -8.29 -5.42
CA ASN A 145 6.68 -7.86 -5.43
C ASN A 145 6.11 -7.69 -4.02
N TYR A 146 5.67 -6.47 -3.71
CA TYR A 146 5.09 -6.11 -2.43
C TYR A 146 3.57 -5.90 -2.47
N ALA A 147 2.91 -6.02 -3.62
CA ALA A 147 1.47 -5.80 -3.75
C ALA A 147 0.65 -6.61 -2.74
N GLY A 148 1.00 -7.90 -2.56
CA GLY A 148 0.33 -8.77 -1.58
C GLY A 148 0.52 -8.32 -0.13
N VAL A 149 1.67 -7.76 0.21
CA VAL A 149 1.96 -7.22 1.55
C VAL A 149 1.08 -6.00 1.81
N PHE A 150 1.08 -5.05 0.88
CA PHE A 150 0.31 -3.81 1.03
C PHE A 150 -1.19 -4.06 1.07
N LEU A 151 -1.70 -4.91 0.17
CA LEU A 151 -3.11 -5.27 0.14
C LEU A 151 -3.54 -5.98 1.42
N ASN A 152 -2.70 -6.85 1.99
CA ASN A 152 -3.05 -7.51 3.24
C ASN A 152 -3.22 -6.51 4.40
N HIS A 153 -2.32 -5.53 4.52
CA HIS A 153 -2.50 -4.45 5.51
C HIS A 153 -3.77 -3.63 5.24
N ALA A 154 -4.06 -3.31 3.99
CA ALA A 154 -5.23 -2.55 3.58
C ALA A 154 -6.55 -3.30 3.85
N GLU A 155 -6.59 -4.61 3.61
CA GLU A 155 -7.76 -5.46 3.88
C GLU A 155 -8.02 -5.61 5.39
N VAL A 156 -6.96 -5.82 6.18
CA VAL A 156 -7.06 -5.87 7.65
C VAL A 156 -7.53 -4.52 8.19
N TYR A 157 -7.01 -3.41 7.65
CA TYR A 157 -7.46 -2.07 8.01
C TYR A 157 -8.94 -1.88 7.68
N ARG A 158 -9.35 -2.24 6.46
CA ARG A 158 -10.75 -2.14 6.01
C ARG A 158 -11.69 -2.91 6.93
N LEU A 159 -11.30 -4.12 7.32
CA LEU A 159 -12.09 -4.90 8.26
C LEU A 159 -12.18 -4.22 9.63
N GLY A 160 -11.06 -3.77 10.18
CA GLY A 160 -11.05 -3.01 11.42
C GLY A 160 -11.94 -1.77 11.33
N TYR A 161 -11.92 -1.07 10.21
CA TYR A 161 -12.74 0.13 9.98
C TYR A 161 -14.23 -0.19 9.99
N ARG A 162 -14.66 -1.24 9.28
CA ARG A 162 -16.06 -1.70 9.23
C ARG A 162 -16.61 -2.13 10.59
N THR A 163 -15.75 -2.57 11.50
CA THR A 163 -16.15 -3.11 12.82
C THR A 163 -15.74 -2.20 13.97
N ASP A 164 -15.33 -0.96 13.70
CA ASP A 164 -14.82 0.00 14.70
C ASP A 164 -13.71 -0.57 15.61
N TRP A 165 -12.86 -1.44 15.05
CA TRP A 165 -11.75 -2.07 15.77
C TRP A 165 -10.52 -1.16 15.76
N VAL A 166 -10.58 -0.10 16.57
CA VAL A 166 -9.60 1.00 16.59
C VAL A 166 -8.15 0.52 16.68
N SER A 167 -7.84 -0.46 17.54
CA SER A 167 -6.47 -0.96 17.70
C SER A 167 -5.96 -1.74 16.48
N LEU A 168 -6.83 -2.52 15.81
CA LEU A 168 -6.48 -3.21 14.57
C LEU A 168 -6.28 -2.22 13.42
N CYS A 169 -7.12 -1.19 13.32
CA CYS A 169 -6.94 -0.07 12.39
C CYS A 169 -5.60 0.64 12.59
N ALA A 170 -5.26 0.99 13.84
CA ALA A 170 -4.03 1.68 14.13
C ALA A 170 -2.80 0.82 13.79
N LEU A 171 -2.82 -0.47 14.12
CA LEU A 171 -1.70 -1.39 13.84
C LEU A 171 -1.52 -1.61 12.34
N SER A 172 -2.62 -1.84 11.61
CA SER A 172 -2.57 -2.07 10.17
C SER A 172 -2.13 -0.84 9.40
N LEU A 173 -2.62 0.35 9.77
CA LEU A 173 -2.18 1.60 9.17
C LEU A 173 -0.69 1.88 9.47
N TYR A 174 -0.26 1.70 10.72
CA TYR A 174 1.14 1.84 11.12
C TYR A 174 2.07 0.96 10.27
N ARG A 175 1.70 -0.32 10.10
CA ARG A 175 2.50 -1.28 9.35
C ARG A 175 2.50 -1.02 7.84
N LEU A 176 1.38 -0.57 7.29
CA LEU A 176 1.33 -0.12 5.90
C LEU A 176 2.26 1.08 5.68
N ILE A 177 2.16 2.12 6.51
CA ILE A 177 3.02 3.31 6.41
C ILE A 177 4.49 2.92 6.51
N ARG A 178 4.85 2.06 7.48
CA ARG A 178 6.23 1.55 7.60
C ARG A 178 6.68 0.81 6.35
N SER A 179 5.85 -0.08 5.84
CA SER A 179 6.17 -0.85 4.63
C SER A 179 6.36 0.07 3.42
N LEU A 180 5.51 1.07 3.25
CA LEU A 180 5.61 2.07 2.18
C LEU A 180 6.85 2.97 2.34
N ALA A 181 7.17 3.42 3.55
CA ALA A 181 8.32 4.26 3.82
C ALA A 181 9.67 3.53 3.63
N SER A 182 9.70 2.22 3.87
CA SER A 182 10.85 1.35 3.65
C SER A 182 10.93 0.78 2.23
N PHE A 183 9.95 1.09 1.37
CA PHE A 183 9.88 0.59 0.01
C PHE A 183 10.48 1.60 -0.96
N THR A 184 11.60 1.22 -1.60
CA THR A 184 12.11 1.95 -2.76
C THR A 184 11.23 1.61 -3.95
N LEU A 185 10.53 2.60 -4.50
CA LEU A 185 9.71 2.42 -5.68
C LEU A 185 10.56 2.48 -6.94
N PHE A 186 10.61 1.36 -7.67
CA PHE A 186 11.23 1.24 -8.99
C PHE A 186 10.17 1.28 -10.10
N GLU A 187 10.58 1.58 -11.33
CA GLU A 187 9.67 1.68 -12.48
C GLU A 187 8.93 0.35 -12.72
N GLU A 188 9.61 -0.78 -12.51
CA GLU A 188 9.04 -2.12 -12.66
C GLU A 188 8.02 -2.47 -11.55
N ARG A 189 7.96 -1.66 -10.48
CA ARG A 189 7.13 -1.93 -9.30
C ARG A 189 6.02 -0.91 -9.06
N THR A 190 5.83 0.07 -9.94
CA THR A 190 4.71 1.04 -9.85
C THR A 190 3.36 0.33 -9.78
N GLY A 191 3.22 -0.79 -10.50
CA GLY A 191 2.03 -1.65 -10.46
C GLY A 191 1.64 -2.14 -9.05
N ASP A 192 2.57 -2.26 -8.10
CA ASP A 192 2.24 -2.65 -6.71
C ASP A 192 1.46 -1.55 -6.01
N ILE A 193 1.86 -0.30 -6.24
CA ILE A 193 1.23 0.89 -5.67
C ILE A 193 -0.08 1.18 -6.40
N VAL A 194 -0.12 1.06 -7.73
CA VAL A 194 -1.35 1.23 -8.51
C VAL A 194 -2.43 0.25 -8.05
N ARG A 195 -2.07 -1.01 -7.81
CA ARG A 195 -3.00 -2.02 -7.30
C ARG A 195 -3.54 -1.67 -5.91
N LEU A 196 -2.70 -1.15 -5.03
CA LEU A 196 -3.11 -0.68 -3.70
C LEU A 196 -4.04 0.54 -3.79
N LEU A 197 -3.71 1.52 -4.63
CA LEU A 197 -4.54 2.70 -4.86
C LEU A 197 -5.90 2.31 -5.43
N ARG A 198 -5.94 1.43 -6.43
CA ARG A 198 -7.18 0.91 -6.99
C ARG A 198 -8.07 0.27 -5.91
N PHE A 199 -7.49 -0.60 -5.09
CA PHE A 199 -8.22 -1.23 -3.99
C PHE A 199 -8.87 -0.21 -3.05
N ILE A 200 -8.16 0.87 -2.69
CA ILE A 200 -8.63 1.86 -1.72
C ILE A 200 -9.59 2.91 -2.30
N PHE A 201 -9.37 3.33 -3.54
CA PHE A 201 -10.09 4.45 -4.14
C PHE A 201 -11.23 4.03 -5.07
N GLU A 202 -11.20 2.80 -5.60
CA GLU A 202 -12.22 2.28 -6.52
C GLU A 202 -13.01 1.11 -5.92
N GLU A 203 -12.35 0.20 -5.20
CA GLU A 203 -12.95 -1.08 -4.77
C GLU A 203 -13.44 -1.09 -3.31
N SER A 204 -13.17 -0.03 -2.54
CA SER A 204 -13.46 0.02 -1.10
C SER A 204 -14.31 1.23 -0.70
N GLU A 205 -14.92 1.15 0.48
CA GLU A 205 -15.57 2.30 1.12
C GLU A 205 -14.61 3.45 1.42
N TYR A 206 -15.16 4.64 1.62
CA TYR A 206 -14.39 5.83 1.97
C TYR A 206 -13.75 5.69 3.36
N MET A 207 -12.42 5.54 3.37
CA MET A 207 -11.60 5.42 4.57
C MET A 207 -10.59 6.57 4.65
N GLU A 208 -11.02 7.71 5.21
CA GLU A 208 -10.30 8.99 5.20
C GLU A 208 -8.81 8.86 5.55
N ASN A 209 -8.48 8.24 6.69
CA ASN A 209 -7.08 8.09 7.13
C ASN A 209 -6.22 7.33 6.11
N MET A 210 -6.74 6.24 5.53
CA MET A 210 -5.99 5.43 4.57
C MET A 210 -5.85 6.16 3.22
N GLN A 211 -6.91 6.82 2.77
CA GLN A 211 -6.88 7.63 1.55
C GLN A 211 -5.91 8.80 1.68
N ASP A 212 -5.85 9.47 2.83
CA ASP A 212 -4.92 10.55 3.10
C ASP A 212 -3.46 10.08 3.04
N ILE A 213 -3.14 8.95 3.67
CA ILE A 213 -1.80 8.34 3.62
C ILE A 213 -1.43 8.00 2.17
N LEU A 214 -2.29 7.31 1.44
CA LEU A 214 -1.96 6.84 0.10
C LEU A 214 -1.89 7.99 -0.92
N ARG A 215 -2.69 9.04 -0.74
CA ARG A 215 -2.55 10.27 -1.52
C ARG A 215 -1.18 10.90 -1.29
N ASP A 216 -0.75 11.04 -0.04
CA ASP A 216 0.54 11.63 0.26
C ASP A 216 1.69 10.76 -0.26
N TYR A 217 1.56 9.44 -0.22
CA TYR A 217 2.51 8.51 -0.83
C TYR A 217 2.57 8.66 -2.36
N ALA A 218 1.42 8.74 -3.03
CA ALA A 218 1.33 8.91 -4.48
C ALA A 218 1.95 10.25 -4.91
N VAL A 219 1.66 11.33 -4.18
CA VAL A 219 2.27 12.64 -4.43
C VAL A 219 3.78 12.58 -4.19
N TRP A 220 4.26 11.94 -3.11
CA TRP A 220 5.69 11.79 -2.84
C TRP A 220 6.43 11.13 -4.00
N ASN A 221 5.81 10.13 -4.65
CA ASN A 221 6.38 9.36 -5.76
C ASN A 221 5.77 9.72 -7.13
N LEU A 222 5.26 10.93 -7.30
CA LEU A 222 4.45 11.28 -8.47
C LEU A 222 5.21 11.10 -9.80
N GLU A 223 6.48 11.54 -9.87
CA GLU A 223 7.27 11.49 -11.12
C GLU A 223 7.41 10.09 -11.71
N ILE A 224 7.55 9.06 -10.86
CA ILE A 224 7.67 7.67 -11.31
C ILE A 224 6.30 7.04 -11.56
N LEU A 225 5.29 7.37 -10.74
CA LEU A 225 3.93 6.86 -10.93
C LEU A 225 3.28 7.38 -12.22
N MET A 226 3.54 8.64 -12.61
CA MET A 226 3.05 9.23 -13.86
C MET A 226 3.63 8.57 -15.13
N GLN A 227 4.58 7.64 -15.00
CA GLN A 227 5.12 6.87 -16.13
C GLN A 227 4.38 5.53 -16.30
N ASP A 228 3.56 5.14 -15.32
CA ASP A 228 2.77 3.91 -15.34
C ASP A 228 1.42 4.16 -15.99
N ALA A 229 1.16 3.50 -17.13
CA ALA A 229 -0.07 3.66 -17.88
C ALA A 229 -1.33 3.21 -17.11
N GLU A 230 -1.21 2.29 -16.16
CA GLU A 230 -2.33 1.86 -15.31
C GLU A 230 -2.62 2.89 -14.21
N PHE A 231 -1.62 3.66 -13.77
CA PHE A 231 -1.83 4.80 -12.89
C PHE A 231 -2.63 5.90 -13.59
N ASP A 232 -2.27 6.26 -14.82
CA ASP A 232 -3.00 7.24 -15.63
C ASP A 232 -4.48 6.82 -15.81
N GLN A 233 -4.72 5.55 -16.19
CA GLN A 233 -6.06 4.99 -16.30
C GLN A 233 -6.83 4.99 -14.97
N LEU A 234 -6.15 4.88 -13.83
CA LEU A 234 -6.78 4.97 -12.52
C LEU A 234 -7.20 6.42 -12.21
N LEU A 235 -6.40 7.42 -12.56
CA LEU A 235 -6.75 8.83 -12.37
C LEU A 235 -7.99 9.23 -13.19
N ASP A 236 -8.08 8.75 -14.43
CA ASP A 236 -9.25 8.96 -15.30
C ASP A 236 -10.53 8.37 -14.68
N ARG A 237 -10.44 7.16 -14.12
CA ARG A 237 -11.57 6.47 -13.48
C ARG A 237 -11.93 7.05 -12.12
N VAL A 238 -10.96 7.66 -11.42
CA VAL A 238 -11.16 8.24 -10.09
C VAL A 238 -10.73 9.72 -10.06
N PRO A 239 -11.56 10.64 -10.63
CA PRO A 239 -11.22 12.07 -10.68
C PRO A 239 -11.09 12.74 -9.30
N SER A 240 -11.63 12.14 -8.25
CA SER A 240 -11.44 12.63 -6.87
C SER A 240 -10.00 12.43 -6.40
N LEU A 241 -9.35 11.32 -6.77
CA LEU A 241 -7.94 11.04 -6.47
C LEU A 241 -7.04 12.02 -7.23
N GLU A 242 -7.26 12.19 -8.53
CA GLU A 242 -6.53 13.15 -9.37
C GLU A 242 -6.58 14.56 -8.77
N LYS A 243 -7.78 15.07 -8.45
CA LYS A 243 -7.97 16.38 -7.83
C LYS A 243 -7.27 16.48 -6.48
N ALA A 244 -7.25 15.41 -5.70
CA ALA A 244 -6.62 15.40 -4.39
C ALA A 244 -5.09 15.43 -4.51
N ILE A 245 -4.51 14.66 -5.43
CA ILE A 245 -3.08 14.69 -5.77
C ILE A 245 -2.69 16.10 -6.20
N PHE A 246 -3.41 16.66 -7.18
CA PHE A 246 -3.13 18.01 -7.69
C PHE A 246 -3.21 19.04 -6.57
N ARG A 247 -4.23 19.01 -5.69
CA ARG A 247 -4.31 19.94 -4.56
C ARG A 247 -3.16 19.80 -3.56
N SER A 248 -2.60 18.60 -3.41
CA SER A 248 -1.53 18.34 -2.45
C SER A 248 -0.15 18.81 -2.91
N MET A 249 0.11 18.99 -4.21
CA MET A 249 1.45 19.43 -4.65
C MET A 249 1.68 20.95 -4.44
N TRP A 250 0.66 21.73 -4.07
CA TRP A 250 0.74 23.19 -3.84
C TRP A 250 0.48 23.58 -2.37
N LYS A 251 0.45 22.60 -1.44
CA LYS A 251 0.29 22.85 -0.01
C LYS A 251 1.62 23.14 0.68
#